data_AF-A0A7S0WT55-F1
#
_entry.id   AF-A0A7S0WT55-F1
#
_cell.length_a   1.000
_cell.length_b   1.000
_cell.length_c   1.000
_cell.angle_alpha   90.00
_cell.angle_beta   90.00
_cell.angle_gamma   90.00
#
_symmetry.space_group_name_H-M   'P 1'
#
loop_
_entity.id
_entity.type
_entity.pdbx_description
1 polymer ?
#
loop_
_entity_poly.entity_id
_entity_poly.type
_entity_poly.pdbx_seq_one_letter_code
_entity_poly.pdbx_strand_id
1 'polypeptide(L)'
;CSLEEVNEHLDSDIQELHEHPSTEEFDPAHSYIFPLGGEGPYLCTQGINGSLTHFFSGSYHAVDFRCPIGTPLLALRDGMVAEVRQSERVSGIHVGNLFKWNSI
;
A
#
# COMPACT_ATOMS: atom_id res chain seq x y z
N CYS A 1 -9.26 -44.99 12.24
CA CYS A 1 -9.50 -43.55 12.40
C CYS A 1 -8.13 -42.91 12.58
N SER A 2 -7.46 -42.56 11.48
CA SER A 2 -6.20 -41.82 11.53
C SER A 2 -6.54 -40.35 11.71
N LEU A 3 -6.04 -39.73 12.77
CA LEU A 3 -6.07 -38.29 12.92
C LEU A 3 -5.04 -37.74 11.93
N GLU A 4 -5.49 -37.05 10.89
CA GLU A 4 -4.60 -36.24 10.08
C GLU A 4 -4.11 -35.08 10.96
N GLU A 5 -2.79 -34.94 11.09
CA GLU A 5 -2.20 -33.77 11.73
C GLU A 5 -2.54 -32.54 10.87
N VAL A 6 -3.41 -31.67 11.41
CA VAL A 6 -3.65 -30.36 10.83
C VAL A 6 -2.39 -29.54 11.07
N ASN A 7 -1.62 -29.31 10.02
CA ASN A 7 -0.45 -28.44 10.07
C ASN A 7 -0.95 -26.98 10.02
N GLU A 8 -1.24 -26.40 11.18
CA GLU A 8 -1.72 -25.02 11.29
C GLU A 8 -0.56 -24.05 11.07
N HIS A 9 -0.55 -23.37 9.91
CA HIS A 9 0.39 -22.30 9.60
C HIS A 9 -0.19 -20.97 10.07
N LEU A 10 0.50 -20.30 11.01
CA LEU A 10 0.13 -18.96 11.48
C LEU A 10 0.92 -17.91 10.69
N ASP A 11 0.22 -17.08 9.93
CA ASP A 11 0.79 -15.90 9.30
C ASP A 11 0.57 -14.66 10.17
N SER A 12 1.64 -13.93 10.45
CA SER A 12 1.59 -12.67 11.21
C SER A 12 1.75 -11.48 10.28
N ASP A 13 1.00 -10.41 10.55
CA ASP A 13 1.19 -9.10 9.92
C ASP A 13 2.03 -8.14 10.75
N ILE A 14 2.65 -8.59 11.85
CA ILE A 14 3.56 -7.74 12.60
C ILE A 14 4.82 -7.49 11.77
N GLN A 15 5.10 -6.23 11.46
CA GLN A 15 6.31 -5.80 10.78
C GLN A 15 7.30 -5.25 11.79
N GLU A 16 8.59 -5.51 11.57
CA GLU A 16 9.64 -4.81 12.31
C GLU A 16 9.60 -3.32 11.96
N LEU A 17 9.74 -2.48 12.98
CA LEU A 17 9.82 -1.04 12.79
C LEU A 17 11.13 -0.73 12.07
N HIS A 18 11.02 -0.20 10.85
CA HIS A 18 12.15 0.29 10.08
C HIS A 18 12.14 1.81 10.09
N GLU A 19 13.22 2.41 10.58
CA GLU A 19 13.44 3.85 10.46
C GLU A 19 13.98 4.18 9.06
N HIS A 20 13.61 5.33 8.53
CA HIS A 20 14.20 5.80 7.28
C HIS A 20 15.72 5.97 7.48
N PRO A 21 16.58 5.41 6.61
CA PRO A 21 18.03 5.41 6.82
C PRO A 21 18.64 6.82 6.82
N SER A 22 17.93 7.80 6.24
CA SER A 22 18.31 9.21 6.14
C SER A 22 17.18 10.11 6.65
N THR A 23 16.85 10.04 7.94
CA THR A 23 15.84 10.93 8.57
C THR A 23 16.17 12.42 8.39
N GLU A 24 17.45 12.78 8.29
CA GLU A 24 17.92 14.15 8.05
C GLU A 24 17.57 14.70 6.65
N GLU A 25 17.20 13.84 5.69
CA GLU A 25 16.72 14.27 4.36
C GLU A 25 15.26 14.75 4.39
N PHE A 26 14.55 14.53 5.50
CA PHE A 26 13.19 15.02 5.67
C PHE A 26 13.17 16.55 5.81
N ASP A 27 12.74 17.23 4.76
CA ASP A 27 12.48 18.66 4.79
C ASP A 27 10.97 18.92 4.98
N PRO A 28 10.52 19.35 6.18
CA PRO A 28 9.11 19.65 6.42
C PRO A 28 8.60 20.87 5.64
N ALA A 29 9.49 21.71 5.09
CA ALA A 29 9.11 22.84 4.24
C ALA A 29 8.91 22.44 2.78
N HIS A 30 9.32 21.23 2.38
CA HIS A 30 9.16 20.76 1.02
C HIS A 30 7.68 20.46 0.72
N SER A 31 7.12 21.14 -0.29
CA SER A 31 5.76 20.90 -0.73
C SER A 31 5.73 19.86 -1.86
N TYR A 32 4.88 18.85 -1.70
CA TYR A 32 4.61 17.87 -2.74
C TYR A 32 3.34 18.24 -3.51
N ILE A 33 3.35 17.96 -4.82
CA ILE A 33 2.14 18.02 -5.63
C ILE A 33 1.24 16.82 -5.35
N PHE A 34 -0.04 16.94 -5.71
CA PHE A 34 -0.95 15.80 -5.68
C PHE A 34 -0.66 14.83 -6.85
N PRO A 35 -0.62 13.51 -6.63
CA PRO A 35 -0.21 12.55 -7.66
C PRO A 35 -1.20 12.38 -8.82
N LEU A 36 -2.48 12.67 -8.62
CA LEU A 36 -3.46 12.57 -9.72
C LEU A 36 -3.56 13.90 -10.44
N GLY A 37 -3.21 13.90 -11.73
CA GLY A 37 -3.31 15.08 -12.59
C GLY A 37 -4.74 15.40 -12.99
N GLY A 38 -5.06 16.69 -13.10
CA GLY A 38 -6.40 17.21 -13.39
C GLY A 38 -6.82 18.28 -12.38
N GLU A 39 -8.05 18.77 -12.48
CA GLU A 39 -8.52 19.87 -11.63
C GLU A 39 -9.05 19.43 -10.25
N GLY A 40 -9.17 18.12 -9.99
CA GLY A 40 -9.72 17.60 -8.73
C GLY A 40 -11.09 18.21 -8.38
N PRO A 41 -11.54 18.13 -7.10
CA PRO A 41 -11.02 17.24 -6.06
C PRO A 41 -11.32 15.78 -6.38
N TYR A 42 -10.47 14.86 -5.90
CA TYR A 42 -10.70 13.42 -6.01
C TYR A 42 -11.36 12.88 -4.75
N LEU A 43 -12.28 11.94 -4.92
CA LEU A 43 -12.92 11.27 -3.79
C LEU A 43 -11.95 10.25 -3.19
N CYS A 44 -11.52 10.47 -1.96
CA CYS A 44 -10.89 9.45 -1.14
C CYS A 44 -11.93 8.37 -0.79
N THR A 45 -11.76 7.16 -1.34
CA THR A 45 -12.66 6.04 -1.07
C THR A 45 -12.23 5.22 0.13
N GLN A 46 -10.93 5.28 0.47
CA GLN A 46 -10.38 4.65 1.67
C GLN A 46 -9.12 5.41 2.11
N GLY A 47 -9.10 5.89 3.35
CA GLY A 47 -7.96 6.61 3.93
C GLY A 47 -7.07 5.73 4.81
N ILE A 48 -6.07 6.37 5.42
CA ILE A 48 -5.21 5.77 6.47
C ILE A 48 -6.09 5.16 7.57
N ASN A 49 -5.76 3.95 8.02
CA ASN A 49 -6.56 3.21 9.01
C ASN A 49 -8.03 2.96 8.57
N GLY A 50 -8.28 2.90 7.27
CA GLY A 50 -9.57 2.57 6.68
C GLY A 50 -9.99 1.13 7.01
N SER A 51 -11.28 0.92 7.22
CA SER A 51 -11.86 -0.29 7.82
C SER A 51 -11.89 -1.53 6.93
N LEU A 52 -11.51 -1.44 5.65
CA LEU A 52 -11.56 -2.59 4.73
C LEU A 52 -10.19 -3.27 4.63
N THR A 53 -9.14 -2.52 4.30
CA THR A 53 -7.78 -3.05 4.14
C THR A 53 -6.69 -2.12 4.69
N HIS A 54 -6.99 -0.86 4.99
CA HIS A 54 -5.95 0.10 5.42
C HIS A 54 -5.69 0.07 6.93
N PHE A 55 -6.20 -0.94 7.66
CA PHE A 55 -5.90 -1.18 9.07
C PHE A 55 -4.79 -2.22 9.30
N PHE A 56 -4.39 -2.96 8.25
CA PHE A 56 -3.27 -3.89 8.32
C PHE A 56 -1.93 -3.13 8.26
N SER A 57 -0.89 -3.65 8.91
CA SER A 57 0.42 -2.99 8.99
C SER A 57 1.00 -2.55 7.63
N GLY A 58 1.01 -3.46 6.65
CA GLY A 58 1.59 -3.22 5.32
C GLY A 58 0.81 -2.26 4.43
N SER A 59 -0.42 -1.93 4.78
CA SER A 59 -1.28 -1.00 4.04
C SER A 59 -1.81 0.14 4.91
N TYR A 60 -1.25 0.30 6.11
CA TYR A 60 -1.76 1.25 7.09
C TYR A 60 -1.78 2.70 6.57
N HIS A 61 -0.72 3.07 5.85
CA HIS A 61 -0.52 4.40 5.30
C HIS A 61 -1.10 4.58 3.88
N ALA A 62 -1.75 3.55 3.33
CA ALA A 62 -2.32 3.62 1.98
C ALA A 62 -3.51 4.59 1.92
N VAL A 63 -3.73 5.17 0.73
CA VAL A 63 -4.86 6.04 0.44
C VAL A 63 -5.37 5.75 -0.98
N ASP A 64 -6.65 5.39 -1.08
CA ASP A 64 -7.30 5.07 -2.34
C ASP A 64 -8.15 6.26 -2.81
N PHE A 65 -7.92 6.68 -4.05
CA PHE A 65 -8.68 7.74 -4.70
C PHE A 65 -9.48 7.22 -5.89
N ARG A 66 -10.75 7.62 -5.98
CA ARG A 66 -11.56 7.41 -7.17
C ARG A 66 -11.23 8.49 -8.20
N CYS A 67 -10.86 8.06 -9.40
CA CYS A 67 -10.61 8.93 -10.54
C CYS A 67 -11.11 8.31 -11.87
N PRO A 68 -11.38 9.11 -12.92
CA PRO A 68 -11.67 8.59 -14.25
C PRO A 68 -10.53 7.74 -14.83
N ILE A 69 -10.88 6.76 -15.67
CA ILE A 69 -9.89 6.01 -16.46
C ILE A 69 -9.12 7.00 -17.35
N GLY A 70 -7.79 6.86 -17.38
CA GLY A 70 -6.90 7.76 -18.13
C GLY A 70 -6.45 9.00 -17.34
N THR A 71 -6.84 9.13 -16.07
CA THR A 71 -6.29 10.17 -15.19
C THR A 71 -4.76 10.01 -15.11
N PRO A 72 -3.97 11.05 -15.42
CA PRO A 72 -2.51 10.97 -15.33
C PRO A 72 -2.05 10.72 -13.88
N LEU A 73 -1.11 9.78 -13.69
CA LEU A 73 -0.38 9.58 -12.44
C LEU A 73 0.98 10.27 -12.54
N LEU A 74 1.20 11.27 -11.70
CA LEU A 74 2.38 12.13 -11.69
C LEU A 74 3.35 11.69 -10.59
N ALA A 75 4.64 11.72 -10.89
CA ALA A 75 5.67 11.56 -9.88
C ALA A 75 5.67 12.76 -8.93
N LEU A 76 5.75 12.52 -7.63
CA LEU A 76 5.77 13.58 -6.61
C LEU A 76 7.11 14.33 -6.59
N ARG A 77 8.20 13.64 -6.94
CA ARG A 77 9.57 14.15 -6.97
C ARG A 77 10.44 13.33 -7.93
N ASP A 78 11.63 13.85 -8.22
CA ASP A 78 12.65 13.11 -8.97
C ASP A 78 13.09 11.83 -8.22
N GLY A 79 13.33 10.76 -8.98
CA GLY A 79 13.75 9.47 -8.43
C GLY A 79 14.06 8.46 -9.53
N MET A 80 14.52 7.29 -9.10
CA MET A 80 14.75 6.14 -9.98
C MET A 80 13.70 5.07 -9.69
N VAL A 81 13.08 4.54 -10.75
CA VAL A 81 12.15 3.41 -10.61
C VAL A 81 12.96 2.18 -10.21
N ALA A 82 12.69 1.65 -9.01
CA ALA A 82 13.37 0.46 -8.49
C ALA A 82 12.69 -0.84 -8.95
N GLU A 83 11.37 -0.85 -9.06
CA GLU A 83 10.57 -2.03 -9.40
C GLU A 83 9.33 -1.63 -10.22
N VAL A 84 8.90 -2.52 -11.13
CA VAL A 84 7.63 -2.41 -11.85
C VAL A 84 6.93 -3.76 -11.84
N ARG A 85 5.68 -3.79 -11.34
CA ARG A 85 4.83 -4.99 -11.29
C ARG A 85 3.49 -4.70 -11.96
N GLN A 86 3.18 -5.43 -13.03
CA GLN A 86 2.07 -5.08 -13.93
C GLN A 86 0.73 -5.74 -13.58
N SER A 87 0.75 -6.89 -12.90
CA SER A 87 -0.47 -7.60 -12.58
C SER A 87 -0.29 -8.55 -11.41
N GLU A 88 -1.32 -8.65 -10.58
CA GLU A 88 -1.46 -9.70 -9.58
C GLU A 88 -2.87 -10.24 -9.55
N ARG A 89 -2.99 -11.54 -9.28
CA ARG A 89 -4.29 -12.21 -9.19
C ARG A 89 -4.34 -13.08 -7.95
N VAL A 90 -4.96 -12.53 -6.91
CA VAL A 90 -5.12 -13.19 -5.61
C VAL A 90 -6.51 -12.86 -5.07
N SER A 91 -7.16 -13.79 -4.36
CA SER A 91 -8.52 -13.64 -3.81
C SER A 91 -8.63 -14.22 -2.40
N GLY A 92 -9.61 -13.76 -1.63
CA GLY A 92 -9.88 -14.23 -0.27
C GLY A 92 -9.16 -13.39 0.80
N ILE A 93 -9.58 -13.55 2.05
CA ILE A 93 -9.18 -12.70 3.20
C ILE A 93 -7.93 -13.21 3.94
N HIS A 94 -7.20 -14.17 3.37
CA HIS A 94 -6.00 -14.71 4.00
C HIS A 94 -4.94 -13.60 4.11
N VAL A 95 -4.35 -13.42 5.29
CA VAL A 95 -3.39 -12.32 5.53
C VAL A 95 -2.20 -12.36 4.56
N GLY A 96 -1.73 -13.55 4.20
CA GLY A 96 -0.69 -13.75 3.17
C GLY A 96 -1.02 -13.12 1.80
N ASN A 97 -2.30 -12.93 1.49
CA ASN A 97 -2.75 -12.28 0.26
C ASN A 97 -2.61 -10.76 0.32
N LEU A 98 -2.70 -10.16 1.51
CA LEU A 98 -2.59 -8.71 1.70
C LEU A 98 -1.19 -8.21 1.37
N PHE A 99 -0.15 -8.98 1.71
CA PHE A 99 1.21 -8.69 1.26
C PHE A 99 1.32 -8.75 -0.25
N LYS A 100 0.68 -9.73 -0.91
CA LYS A 100 0.71 -9.79 -2.38
C LYS A 100 -0.03 -8.64 -3.05
N TRP A 101 -1.12 -8.16 -2.45
CA TRP A 101 -1.93 -7.04 -2.94
C TRP A 101 -1.24 -5.68 -2.81
N ASN A 102 -0.52 -5.45 -1.72
CA ASN A 102 -0.06 -4.11 -1.33
C ASN A 102 1.47 -3.92 -1.36
N SER A 103 2.26 -4.96 -1.65
CA SER A 103 3.71 -4.81 -1.75
C SER A 103 4.13 -4.13 -3.06
N ILE A 104 4.51 -2.86 -2.93
CA ILE A 104 5.60 -2.20 -3.65
C ILE A 104 6.48 -1.55 -2.58
#